data_AF-A0A382SBL5-F1
#
_entry.id   AF-A0A382SBL5-F1
#
_cell.length_a   1.000
_cell.length_b   1.000
_cell.length_c   1.000
_cell.angle_alpha   90.00
_cell.angle_beta   90.00
_cell.angle_gamma   90.00
#
_symmetry.space_group_name_H-M   'P 1'
#
loop_
_entity.id
_entity.type
_entity.pdbx_description
1 polymer ?
#
loop_
_entity_poly.entity_id
_entity_poly.type
_entity_poly.pdbx_seq_one_letter_code
_entity_poly.pdbx_strand_id
1 'polypeptide(L)' 'VIRRAELFIGLDNGVTHIAASFDVNIVSIHIGFPVECCGALSPHATVVAHEPFSPGDSIKVNEVYEKVKPLLG' A
#
# COMPACT_ATOMS: atom_id res chain seq x y z
N VAL A 1 -3.20 14.01 -10.19
CA VAL A 1 -4.34 13.46 -9.44
C VAL A 1 -3.88 12.94 -8.08
N ILE A 2 -2.93 11.99 -8.04
CA ILE A 2 -2.38 11.38 -6.80
C ILE A 2 -1.97 12.40 -5.73
N ARG A 3 -1.17 13.42 -6.07
CA ARG A 3 -0.73 14.48 -5.13
C ARG A 3 -1.86 15.22 -4.39
N ARG A 4 -3.10 15.21 -4.93
CA ARG A 4 -4.25 15.89 -4.31
C ARG A 4 -5.17 14.94 -3.55
N ALA A 5 -4.86 13.64 -3.54
CA ALA A 5 -5.62 12.66 -2.78
C ALA A 5 -5.26 12.76 -1.30
N GLU A 6 -6.23 12.52 -0.43
CA GLU A 6 -6.01 12.37 1.01
C GLU A 6 -5.32 11.02 1.35
N LEU A 7 -5.61 10.01 0.53
CA LEU A 7 -5.11 8.65 0.65
C LEU A 7 -4.96 8.02 -0.74
N PHE A 8 -3.86 7.31 -0.95
CA PHE A 8 -3.65 6.42 -2.09
C PHE A 8 -3.70 4.97 -1.63
N ILE A 9 -4.50 4.14 -2.31
CA ILE A 9 -4.57 2.69 -2.08
C ILE A 9 -4.21 2.02 -3.39
N GLY A 10 -3.21 1.13 -3.36
CA GLY A 10 -2.74 0.46 -4.57
C GLY A 10 -1.94 -0.81 -4.28
N LEU A 11 -1.73 -1.61 -5.32
CA LEU A 11 -0.80 -2.74 -5.27
C LEU A 11 0.64 -2.24 -5.30
N ASP A 12 1.58 -3.01 -4.76
CA ASP A 12 3.00 -2.70 -4.90
C ASP A 12 3.46 -2.77 -6.37
N ASN A 13 3.51 -1.60 -7.01
CA ASN A 13 3.84 -1.43 -8.43
C ASN A 13 4.34 0.00 -8.68
N GLY A 14 4.74 0.28 -9.93
CA GLY A 14 5.31 1.57 -10.31
C GLY A 14 4.45 2.79 -9.95
N VAL A 15 3.11 2.68 -9.96
CA VAL A 15 2.22 3.79 -9.59
C VAL A 15 2.28 4.06 -8.09
N THR A 16 2.40 3.03 -7.26
CA THR A 16 2.55 3.17 -5.80
C THR A 16 3.90 3.80 -5.45
N HIS A 17 4.97 3.50 -6.20
CA HIS A 17 6.26 4.19 -6.04
C HIS A 17 6.20 5.66 -6.48
N ILE A 18 5.44 5.98 -7.53
CA ILE A 18 5.17 7.38 -7.90
C ILE A 18 4.37 8.07 -6.78
N ALA A 19 3.39 7.40 -6.18
CA ALA A 19 2.65 7.93 -5.03
C ALA A 19 3.58 8.22 -3.84
N ALA A 20 4.53 7.33 -3.55
CA ALA A 20 5.54 7.50 -2.50
C ALA A 20 6.44 8.74 -2.70
N SER A 21 6.51 9.28 -3.92
CA SER A 21 7.23 10.53 -4.21
C SER A 21 6.44 11.80 -3.83
N PHE A 22 5.19 11.66 -3.38
CA PHE A 22 4.36 12.76 -2.90
C PHE A 22 4.11 12.63 -1.39
N ASP A 23 3.75 13.75 -0.77
CA ASP A 23 3.34 13.83 0.63
C ASP A 23 1.87 13.38 0.77
N VAL A 24 1.63 12.08 0.57
CA VAL A 24 0.30 11.46 0.62
C VAL A 24 0.35 10.18 1.45
N ASN A 25 -0.71 9.93 2.23
CA ASN A 25 -0.88 8.67 2.93
C ASN A 25 -1.03 7.52 1.92
N ILE A 26 -0.37 6.39 2.16
CA ILE A 26 -0.38 5.25 1.25
C ILE A 26 -0.75 3.98 2.03
N VAL A 27 -1.69 3.21 1.48
CA VAL A 27 -1.88 1.80 1.81
C VAL A 27 -1.42 0.98 0.61
N SER A 28 -0.26 0.36 0.73
CA SER A 28 0.31 -0.52 -0.30
C SER A 28 -0.06 -1.97 -0.01
N ILE A 29 -0.77 -2.61 -0.93
CA ILE A 29 -1.12 -4.03 -0.86
C ILE A 29 -0.03 -4.81 -1.59
N HIS A 30 0.70 -5.63 -0.83
CA HIS A 30 1.91 -6.29 -1.28
C HIS A 30 1.69 -7.78 -1.42
N ILE A 31 1.79 -8.27 -2.64
CA ILE A 31 1.77 -9.69 -2.99
C ILE A 31 2.92 -9.97 -3.96
N GLY A 32 3.61 -11.11 -3.81
CA GLY A 32 4.75 -11.47 -4.65
C GLY A 32 6.07 -11.44 -3.88
N PHE A 33 7.01 -10.58 -4.25
CA PHE A 33 8.34 -10.55 -3.64
C PHE A 33 8.30 -10.09 -2.17
N PRO A 34 9.34 -10.36 -1.36
CA PRO A 34 9.42 -9.84 0.01
C PRO A 34 9.35 -8.31 0.06
N VAL A 35 8.66 -7.78 1.07
CA VAL A 35 8.44 -6.32 1.26
C VAL A 35 9.78 -5.60 1.40
N GLU A 36 10.77 -6.24 2.02
CA GLU A 36 12.10 -5.69 2.27
C GLU A 36 12.87 -5.41 0.97
N CYS A 37 12.50 -6.07 -0.13
CA CYS A 37 13.16 -5.91 -1.42
C CYS A 37 12.55 -4.81 -2.28
N CYS A 38 11.23 -4.59 -2.18
CA CYS A 38 10.48 -3.82 -3.18
C CYS A 38 9.35 -2.95 -2.63
N GLY A 39 9.11 -2.93 -1.32
CA GLY A 39 8.07 -2.09 -0.74
C GLY A 39 8.28 -0.59 -1.01
N ALA A 40 7.17 0.15 -1.07
CA ALA A 40 7.18 1.59 -1.22
C ALA A 40 8.00 2.30 -0.12
N LEU A 41 8.96 3.14 -0.55
CA LEU A 41 9.83 3.92 0.33
C LEU A 41 9.18 5.28 0.64
N SER A 42 8.31 5.31 1.65
CA SER A 42 7.72 6.57 2.16
C SER A 42 7.42 6.45 3.66
N PRO A 43 7.64 7.52 4.45
CA PRO A 43 7.25 7.55 5.86
C PRO A 43 5.73 7.52 6.05
N HIS A 44 4.95 7.76 4.99
CA HIS A 44 3.49 7.74 5.00
C HIS A 44 2.89 6.43 4.44
N ALA A 45 3.75 5.44 4.14
CA ALA A 45 3.31 4.15 3.62
C ALA A 45 3.03 3.14 4.73
N THR A 46 1.83 2.58 4.71
CA THR A 46 1.43 1.39 5.45
C THR A 46 1.33 0.21 4.48
N VAL A 47 1.99 -0.89 4.80
CA VAL A 47 1.98 -2.10 3.95
C VAL A 47 1.00 -3.13 4.50
N VAL A 48 0.21 -3.74 3.62
CA VAL A 48 -0.60 -4.94 3.89
C VAL A 48 0.03 -6.08 3.10
N ALA A 49 0.60 -7.05 3.79
CA ALA A 49 1.34 -8.16 3.18
C ALA A 49 1.11 -9.45 3.94
N HIS A 50 1.07 -10.57 3.21
CA HIS A 50 1.18 -11.93 3.75
C HIS A 50 2.54 -12.52 3.33
N GLU A 51 2.69 -13.85 3.36
CA GLU A 51 3.89 -14.54 2.88
C GLU A 51 4.16 -14.22 1.40
N PRO A 52 5.44 -14.11 0.98
CA PRO A 52 5.80 -13.94 -0.42
C PRO A 52 5.10 -14.95 -1.33
N PHE A 53 4.62 -14.47 -2.48
CA PHE A 53 3.90 -15.26 -3.48
C PHE A 53 2.61 -15.93 -2.99
N SER A 54 2.02 -15.44 -1.88
CA SER A 54 0.66 -15.82 -1.50
C SER A 54 -0.36 -15.51 -2.63
N PRO A 55 -1.45 -16.29 -2.73
CA PRO A 55 -2.54 -16.02 -3.67
C PRO A 55 -3.10 -14.60 -3.53
N GLY A 56 -3.47 -13.96 -4.65
CA GLY A 56 -3.99 -12.58 -4.63
C GLY A 56 -5.30 -12.40 -3.86
N ASP A 57 -6.02 -13.48 -3.58
CA ASP A 57 -7.23 -13.50 -2.76
C ASP A 57 -6.94 -13.80 -1.27
N SER A 58 -5.67 -13.94 -0.86
CA SER A 58 -5.30 -14.15 0.54
C SER A 58 -5.61 -12.92 1.39
N ILE A 59 -5.29 -11.72 0.88
CA ILE A 59 -5.57 -10.44 1.53
C ILE A 59 -7.05 -10.10 1.36
N LYS A 60 -7.74 -9.88 2.49
CA LYS A 60 -9.19 -9.60 2.48
C LYS A 60 -9.47 -8.11 2.54
N VAL A 61 -10.62 -7.70 2.00
CA VAL A 61 -11.07 -6.30 2.01
C VAL A 61 -11.08 -5.71 3.42
N ASN A 62 -11.57 -6.47 4.42
CA ASN A 62 -11.61 -5.99 5.81
C ASN A 62 -10.22 -5.72 6.39
N GLU A 63 -9.22 -6.52 6.03
CA GLU A 63 -7.84 -6.34 6.48
C GLU A 63 -7.26 -5.02 5.94
N VAL A 64 -7.50 -4.73 4.67
CA VAL A 64 -7.12 -3.45 4.05
C VAL A 64 -7.88 -2.31 4.71
N TYR A 65 -9.18 -2.48 4.96
CA TYR A 65 -10.03 -1.45 5.57
C TYR A 65 -9.55 -1.04 6.97
N GLU A 66 -9.11 -1.97 7.81
CA GLU A 66 -8.57 -1.65 9.13
C GLU A 66 -7.28 -0.81 9.07
N LYS A 67 -6.52 -0.87 7.97
CA LYS A 67 -5.36 0.02 7.74
C LYS A 67 -5.75 1.37 7.14
N VAL A 68 -6.82 1.40 6.35
CA VAL A 68 -7.35 2.62 5.75
C VAL A 68 -8.02 3.52 6.79
N LYS A 69 -8.82 2.94 7.69
CA LYS A 69 -9.63 3.65 8.68
C LYS A 69 -8.89 4.72 9.50
N PRO A 70 -7.68 4.49 10.06
CA PRO A 70 -6.96 5.52 10.82
C PRO A 70 -6.35 6.64 9.97
N LEU A 71 -6.32 6.47 8.64
CA LEU A 71 -5.75 7.43 7.69
C LEU A 71 -6.79 8.34 7.05
N LEU A 72 -8.08 8.05 7.28
CA LEU A 72 -9.21 8.90 6.90
C LEU A 72 -9.65 9.66 8.14
N GLY A 73 -9.67 11.00 8.06
CA GLY A 73 -10.09 11.89 9.15
C GLY A 73 -11.56 11.72 9.53
#